data_AF-W4UT03-F1
#
_entry.id   AF-W4UT03-F1
#
_cell.length_a   1.000
_cell.length_b   1.000
_cell.length_c   1.000
_cell.angle_alpha   90.00
_cell.angle_beta   90.00
_cell.angle_gamma   90.00
#
_symmetry.space_group_name_H-M   'P 1'
#
loop_
_entity.id
_entity.type
_entity.pdbx_description
1 polymer ?
#
loop_
_entity_poly.entity_id
_entity_poly.type
_entity_poly.pdbx_seq_one_letter_code
_entity_poly.pdbx_strand_id
1 'polypeptide(L)'
;MKHLRYLSAMALAALVLACTDEAMPTPSGGTDAVDPGENTEAIVPTTISRAMWVSYDPAPRSTKGHTSGFKSALISWRLLRTDPSTIAFDIYKRENGGSEVKLNTSPISHATCWSDANVNATVTNIYRVTQSGSNETLCEYEFTAEMAKTFHRAIRLNATVPNAALVYEANDAQVGDVDGDGEMEIILKRQPYDGANQGGWREGTTLLEAYKLDGTFLWQIDMGVNIRSGSHYTSFVVYDFNGDGKCEVALRTSEGTRFGDGKQITDASGKVNDYRLTDPNGKGWYSGRSLYSTAGLIFDGPEYISVVNGATGAEISRTNNIPRGGTGTNWERAKYWHEYWGMITATEWIVSLSEWLIWMGYLAMAYGRLTPA
;
A
#
# COMPACT_ATOMS: atom_id res chain seq x y z
N MET A 1 -11.39 -3.98 -52.00
CA MET A 1 -10.08 -3.27 -51.98
C MET A 1 -10.15 -1.74 -52.19
N LYS A 2 -11.30 -1.12 -52.52
CA LYS A 2 -11.42 0.35 -52.57
C LYS A 2 -11.83 1.02 -51.25
N HIS A 3 -12.44 0.30 -50.30
CA HIS A 3 -12.88 0.87 -49.01
C HIS A 3 -11.83 0.80 -47.89
N LEU A 4 -10.79 -0.02 -48.03
CA LEU A 4 -9.73 -0.14 -47.02
C LEU A 4 -8.78 1.07 -47.01
N ARG A 5 -8.62 1.76 -48.16
CA ARG A 5 -7.78 2.96 -48.29
C ARG A 5 -8.40 4.22 -47.66
N TYR A 6 -9.73 4.30 -47.54
CA TYR A 6 -10.41 5.42 -46.90
C TYR A 6 -10.39 5.32 -45.36
N LEU A 7 -10.42 4.10 -44.82
CA LEU A 7 -10.28 3.86 -43.38
C LEU A 7 -8.86 4.17 -42.85
N SER A 8 -7.82 3.90 -43.65
CA SER A 8 -6.44 4.27 -43.28
C SER A 8 -6.21 5.78 -43.29
N ALA A 9 -6.89 6.51 -44.18
CA ALA A 9 -6.78 7.97 -44.27
C ALA A 9 -7.53 8.70 -43.15
N MET A 10 -8.69 8.17 -42.71
CA MET A 10 -9.42 8.75 -41.56
C MET A 10 -8.71 8.50 -40.22
N ALA A 11 -8.04 7.36 -40.04
CA ALA A 11 -7.26 7.08 -38.83
C ALA A 11 -6.01 7.97 -38.71
N LEU A 12 -5.39 8.37 -39.83
CA LEU A 12 -4.22 9.25 -39.83
C LEU A 12 -4.61 10.73 -39.62
N ALA A 13 -5.81 11.15 -40.01
CA ALA A 13 -6.32 12.50 -39.75
C ALA A 13 -6.74 12.72 -38.28
N ALA A 14 -7.15 11.67 -37.57
CA ALA A 14 -7.50 11.73 -36.15
C ALA A 14 -6.28 11.86 -35.22
N LEU A 15 -5.09 11.43 -35.66
CA LEU A 15 -3.84 11.57 -34.89
C LEU A 15 -3.21 12.98 -34.96
N VAL A 16 -3.62 13.83 -35.90
CA VAL A 16 -3.06 15.18 -36.08
C VAL A 16 -3.95 16.27 -35.44
N LEU A 17 -5.18 15.95 -35.03
CA LEU A 17 -6.11 16.87 -34.38
C LEU A 17 -6.16 16.72 -32.84
N ALA A 18 -5.40 15.80 -32.25
CA ALA A 18 -5.35 15.58 -30.80
C ALA A 18 -4.21 16.34 -30.09
N CYS A 19 -3.40 17.10 -30.84
CA CYS A 19 -2.38 17.99 -30.27
C CYS A 19 -2.71 19.44 -30.65
N THR A 20 -3.62 20.05 -29.90
CA THR A 20 -3.66 21.51 -29.76
C THR A 20 -3.62 21.79 -28.28
N ASP A 21 -2.52 22.39 -27.81
CA ASP A 21 -2.39 22.96 -26.48
C ASP A 21 -3.45 24.05 -26.31
N GLU A 22 -4.59 23.73 -25.70
CA GLU A 22 -5.45 24.77 -25.15
C GLU A 22 -4.72 25.38 -23.95
N ALA A 23 -4.26 26.61 -24.14
CA ALA A 23 -3.75 27.43 -23.05
C ALA A 23 -4.85 27.60 -21.99
N MET A 24 -4.51 27.26 -20.74
CA MET A 24 -5.36 27.46 -19.57
C MET A 24 -5.84 28.93 -19.50
N PRO A 25 -7.13 29.19 -19.22
CA PRO A 25 -7.63 30.55 -19.09
C PRO A 25 -6.95 31.24 -17.90
N THR A 26 -6.35 32.40 -18.18
CA THR A 26 -5.74 33.27 -17.18
C THR A 26 -6.85 33.86 -16.29
N PRO A 27 -6.74 33.79 -14.95
CA PRO A 27 -7.72 34.42 -14.07
C PRO A 27 -7.73 35.94 -14.32
N SER A 28 -8.92 36.49 -14.53
CA SER A 28 -9.13 37.93 -14.68
C SER A 28 -8.63 38.68 -13.45
N GLY A 29 -7.83 39.73 -13.67
CA GLY A 29 -7.27 40.57 -12.63
C GLY A 29 -8.33 41.13 -11.68
N GLY A 30 -8.31 40.65 -10.44
CA GLY A 30 -8.81 41.33 -9.26
C GLY A 30 -7.61 41.77 -8.43
N THR A 31 -7.53 43.07 -8.14
CA THR A 31 -6.50 43.64 -7.26
C THR A 31 -6.82 43.29 -5.81
N ASP A 32 -6.38 42.13 -5.36
CA ASP A 32 -6.27 41.84 -3.93
C ASP A 32 -4.80 41.96 -3.53
N ALA A 33 -4.55 42.90 -2.63
CA ALA A 33 -3.24 43.20 -2.10
C ALA A 33 -2.62 41.95 -1.47
N VAL A 34 -1.39 41.64 -1.87
CA VAL A 34 -0.57 40.61 -1.25
C VAL A 34 -0.26 41.07 0.19
N ASP A 35 -0.83 40.36 1.16
CA ASP A 35 -0.41 40.39 2.56
C ASP A 35 0.95 39.67 2.65
N PRO A 36 2.05 40.35 3.05
CA PRO A 36 3.34 39.71 3.23
C PRO A 36 3.36 39.06 4.62
N GLY A 37 2.56 38.02 4.79
CA GLY A 37 2.48 37.19 5.98
C GLY A 37 2.81 35.75 5.65
N GLU A 38 3.97 35.51 5.04
CA GLU A 38 4.52 34.17 4.89
C GLU A 38 4.89 33.69 6.31
N ASN A 39 3.95 32.96 6.93
CA ASN A 39 4.29 32.06 8.02
C ASN A 39 5.30 31.07 7.44
N THR A 40 6.58 31.40 7.62
CA THR A 40 7.66 30.42 7.61
C THR A 40 7.37 29.48 8.77
N GLU A 41 6.49 28.50 8.56
CA GLU A 41 6.52 27.31 9.37
C GLU A 41 7.94 26.75 9.22
N ALA A 42 8.68 26.82 10.32
CA ALA A 42 9.99 26.23 10.39
C ALA A 42 9.84 24.77 9.97
N ILE A 43 10.42 24.42 8.82
CA ILE A 43 10.67 23.03 8.47
C ILE A 43 11.56 22.52 9.59
N VAL A 44 10.96 21.87 10.57
CA VAL A 44 11.68 21.07 11.55
C VAL A 44 12.39 20.02 10.68
N PRO A 45 13.73 19.99 10.62
CA PRO A 45 14.42 18.92 9.95
C PRO A 45 14.26 17.70 10.85
N THR A 46 13.12 17.04 10.76
CA THR A 46 13.05 15.62 11.09
C THR A 46 14.07 14.97 10.17
N THR A 47 15.02 14.27 10.77
CA THR A 47 15.99 13.42 10.08
C THR A 47 15.20 12.30 9.42
N ILE A 48 14.54 12.58 8.28
CA ILE A 48 13.83 11.58 7.50
C ILE A 48 14.89 10.60 7.04
N SER A 49 14.85 9.37 7.58
CA SER A 49 15.68 8.28 7.09
C SER A 49 15.47 8.20 5.58
N ARG A 50 16.54 8.29 4.77
CA ARG A 50 16.45 8.21 3.29
C ARG A 50 16.18 6.78 2.81
N ALA A 51 15.53 5.96 3.63
CA ALA A 51 15.33 4.52 3.48
C ALA A 51 16.58 3.84 2.93
N MET A 52 17.71 4.09 3.61
CA MET A 52 18.98 3.50 3.23
C MET A 52 18.88 1.98 3.32
N TRP A 53 19.45 1.27 2.36
CA TRP A 53 19.39 -0.19 2.32
C TRP A 53 20.68 -0.80 1.80
N VAL A 54 21.01 -1.99 2.31
CA VAL A 54 22.12 -2.81 1.83
C VAL A 54 21.58 -4.08 1.18
N SER A 55 21.76 -4.19 -0.14
CA SER A 55 21.48 -5.42 -0.89
C SER A 55 22.76 -6.26 -1.00
N TYR A 56 22.70 -7.51 -0.56
CA TYR A 56 23.82 -8.43 -0.58
C TYR A 56 23.37 -9.83 -1.00
N ASP A 57 24.15 -10.48 -1.88
CA ASP A 57 23.92 -11.86 -2.31
C ASP A 57 25.04 -12.74 -1.70
N PRO A 58 24.74 -13.62 -0.73
CA PRO A 58 25.76 -14.46 -0.08
C PRO A 58 26.31 -15.56 -0.98
N ALA A 59 25.65 -15.88 -2.08
CA ALA A 59 26.01 -17.04 -2.90
C ALA A 59 26.06 -16.68 -4.39
N PRO A 60 26.80 -15.62 -4.79
CA PRO A 60 26.75 -15.09 -6.14
C PRO A 60 27.24 -16.14 -7.14
N ARG A 61 26.42 -16.45 -8.14
CA ARG A 61 26.65 -17.44 -9.22
C ARG A 61 26.76 -18.89 -8.74
N SER A 62 26.25 -19.22 -7.56
CA SER A 62 26.26 -20.59 -7.02
C SER A 62 25.21 -21.52 -7.65
N THR A 63 24.11 -20.98 -8.19
CA THR A 63 23.02 -21.76 -8.79
C THR A 63 22.67 -21.27 -10.20
N LYS A 64 22.29 -22.19 -11.08
CA LYS A 64 21.87 -21.87 -12.46
C LYS A 64 20.47 -21.27 -12.44
N GLY A 65 20.32 -20.03 -12.91
CA GLY A 65 19.01 -19.35 -13.02
C GLY A 65 18.67 -18.39 -11.88
N HIS A 66 19.49 -18.33 -10.83
CA HIS A 66 19.36 -17.34 -9.77
C HIS A 66 20.74 -16.92 -9.27
N THR A 67 20.98 -15.61 -9.23
CA THR A 67 21.96 -14.86 -8.41
C THR A 67 22.30 -13.57 -9.14
N SER A 68 22.50 -12.50 -8.37
CA SER A 68 22.78 -11.16 -8.90
C SER A 68 24.06 -11.13 -9.77
N GLY A 69 24.97 -12.07 -9.51
CA GLY A 69 26.28 -12.14 -10.16
C GLY A 69 27.28 -11.13 -9.62
N PHE A 70 26.89 -10.34 -8.62
CA PHE A 70 27.71 -9.33 -7.95
C PHE A 70 28.17 -9.87 -6.58
N LYS A 71 29.46 -9.70 -6.29
CA LYS A 71 30.07 -10.12 -5.01
C LYS A 71 30.14 -8.99 -3.97
N SER A 72 29.65 -7.81 -4.33
CA SER A 72 29.67 -6.61 -3.50
C SER A 72 28.35 -6.44 -2.72
N ALA A 73 28.41 -5.67 -1.64
CA ALA A 73 27.22 -5.08 -1.06
C ALA A 73 26.85 -3.82 -1.87
N LEU A 74 25.59 -3.70 -2.29
CA LEU A 74 25.05 -2.48 -2.89
C LEU A 74 24.33 -1.69 -1.81
N ILE A 75 24.88 -0.52 -1.49
CA ILE A 75 24.30 0.44 -0.56
C ILE A 75 23.48 1.42 -1.39
N SER A 76 22.19 1.60 -1.10
CA SER A 76 21.31 2.52 -1.82
C SER A 76 20.56 3.44 -0.86
N TRP A 77 20.26 4.67 -1.28
CA TRP A 77 19.47 5.64 -0.53
C TRP A 77 18.58 6.46 -1.48
N ARG A 78 17.58 7.15 -0.94
CA ARG A 78 16.67 8.00 -1.70
C ARG A 78 17.29 9.38 -2.00
N LEU A 79 17.14 9.82 -3.25
CA LEU A 79 17.11 11.24 -3.61
C LEU A 79 15.72 11.76 -3.26
N LEU A 80 15.65 12.82 -2.46
CA LEU A 80 14.39 13.41 -2.03
C LEU A 80 14.01 14.58 -2.95
N ARG A 81 12.70 14.85 -3.09
CA ARG A 81 12.21 16.00 -3.87
C ARG A 81 12.70 17.34 -3.31
N THR A 82 12.98 17.39 -2.02
CA THR A 82 13.50 18.56 -1.30
C THR A 82 15.01 18.75 -1.46
N ASP A 83 15.72 17.79 -2.06
CA ASP A 83 17.15 17.94 -2.30
C ASP A 83 17.42 18.98 -3.40
N PRO A 84 18.46 19.82 -3.25
CA PRO A 84 18.86 20.71 -4.33
C PRO A 84 19.36 19.89 -5.52
N SER A 85 19.15 20.39 -6.75
CA SER A 85 19.57 19.72 -7.98
C SER A 85 21.10 19.51 -8.07
N THR A 86 21.87 20.20 -7.24
CA THR A 86 23.33 20.11 -7.13
C THR A 86 23.79 19.25 -5.96
N ILE A 87 22.89 18.53 -5.28
CA ILE A 87 23.27 17.68 -4.15
C ILE A 87 24.32 16.64 -4.57
N ALA A 88 25.28 16.41 -3.69
CA ALA A 88 26.26 15.35 -3.82
C ALA A 88 26.43 14.67 -2.46
N PHE A 89 26.81 13.40 -2.47
CA PHE A 89 26.88 12.58 -1.26
C PHE A 89 28.30 12.11 -0.98
N ASP A 90 28.62 11.96 0.30
CA ASP A 90 29.79 11.24 0.77
C ASP A 90 29.34 10.05 1.61
N ILE A 91 29.96 8.89 1.38
CA ILE A 91 29.62 7.63 2.05
C ILE A 91 30.79 7.14 2.90
N TYR A 92 30.44 6.66 4.08
CA TYR A 92 31.36 6.22 5.12
C TYR A 92 30.98 4.81 5.58
N LYS A 93 31.97 4.10 6.11
CA LYS A 93 31.82 2.74 6.66
C LYS A 93 32.53 2.62 7.99
N ARG A 94 31.89 1.99 8.96
CA ARG A 94 32.50 1.45 10.18
C ARG A 94 32.35 -0.06 10.18
N GLU A 95 33.44 -0.78 10.39
CA GLU A 95 33.43 -2.25 10.52
C GLU A 95 33.66 -2.65 11.97
N ASN A 96 32.76 -3.47 12.54
CA ASN A 96 32.88 -4.07 13.87
C ASN A 96 33.28 -3.08 14.99
N GLY A 97 32.68 -1.88 15.00
CA GLY A 97 32.99 -0.83 15.97
C GLY A 97 34.35 -0.14 15.78
N GLY A 98 35.05 -0.42 14.68
CA GLY A 98 36.30 0.24 14.31
C GLY A 98 36.12 1.70 13.86
N SER A 99 37.22 2.32 13.46
CA SER A 99 37.23 3.70 12.96
C SER A 99 36.45 3.82 11.66
N GLU A 100 35.78 4.95 11.50
CA GLU A 100 35.04 5.27 10.28
C GLU A 100 35.98 5.63 9.14
N VAL A 101 35.71 5.07 7.96
CA VAL A 101 36.47 5.30 6.74
C VAL A 101 35.54 5.81 5.65
N LYS A 102 35.92 6.90 4.99
CA LYS A 102 35.23 7.39 3.79
C LYS A 102 35.52 6.47 2.61
N LEU A 103 34.50 6.00 1.90
CA LEU A 103 34.68 5.04 0.80
C LEU A 103 34.91 5.74 -0.56
N ASN A 104 34.32 6.90 -0.79
CA ASN A 104 34.43 7.63 -2.05
C ASN A 104 35.54 8.69 -2.02
N THR A 105 36.28 8.83 -3.13
CA THR A 105 37.34 9.85 -3.28
C THR A 105 36.80 11.18 -3.79
N SER A 106 35.82 11.14 -4.69
CA SER A 106 35.09 12.31 -5.21
C SER A 106 33.63 12.27 -4.75
N PRO A 107 32.98 13.43 -4.54
CA PRO A 107 31.56 13.49 -4.18
C PRO A 107 30.68 12.71 -5.17
N ILE A 108 29.71 11.95 -4.66
CA ILE A 108 28.77 11.16 -5.47
C ILE A 108 27.62 12.08 -5.89
N SER A 109 27.67 12.62 -7.11
CA SER A 109 26.68 13.57 -7.65
C SER A 109 25.79 13.01 -8.78
N HIS A 110 26.03 11.76 -9.21
CA HIS A 110 25.39 11.16 -10.37
C HIS A 110 24.64 9.85 -10.05
N ALA A 111 24.59 9.47 -8.77
CA ALA A 111 23.93 8.26 -8.29
C ALA A 111 23.54 8.42 -6.81
N THR A 112 22.59 7.61 -6.37
CA THR A 112 22.24 7.45 -4.94
C THR A 112 22.51 6.03 -4.44
N CYS A 113 23.62 5.48 -4.89
CA CYS A 113 24.10 4.18 -4.46
C CYS A 113 25.62 4.08 -4.48
N TRP A 114 26.15 3.08 -3.77
CA TRP A 114 27.56 2.74 -3.71
C TRP A 114 27.75 1.23 -3.66
N SER A 115 28.75 0.72 -4.37
CA SER A 115 29.10 -0.71 -4.37
C SER A 115 30.33 -0.95 -3.50
N ASP A 116 30.13 -1.54 -2.32
CA ASP A 116 31.25 -1.97 -1.47
C ASP A 116 31.73 -3.35 -1.90
N ALA A 117 32.77 -3.37 -2.74
CA ALA A 117 33.41 -4.58 -3.23
C ALA A 117 34.19 -5.36 -2.15
N ASN A 118 34.52 -4.73 -1.03
CA ASN A 118 35.35 -5.29 0.03
C ASN A 118 34.55 -5.56 1.31
N VAL A 119 33.23 -5.67 1.21
CA VAL A 119 32.37 -5.91 2.38
C VAL A 119 32.80 -7.18 3.11
N ASN A 120 33.11 -7.04 4.40
CA ASN A 120 33.26 -8.18 5.29
C ASN A 120 31.89 -8.59 5.84
N ALA A 121 31.26 -9.55 5.17
CA ALA A 121 29.94 -10.08 5.52
C ALA A 121 29.90 -10.91 6.83
N THR A 122 31.05 -11.15 7.47
CA THR A 122 31.13 -11.92 8.71
C THR A 122 31.06 -11.06 9.98
N VAL A 123 31.02 -9.72 9.81
CA VAL A 123 30.94 -8.74 10.89
C VAL A 123 29.82 -7.74 10.65
N THR A 124 29.49 -6.94 11.66
CA THR A 124 28.59 -5.79 11.49
C THR A 124 29.29 -4.65 10.75
N ASN A 125 28.64 -4.15 9.71
CA ASN A 125 29.06 -2.99 8.93
C ASN A 125 28.02 -1.89 9.13
N ILE A 126 28.44 -0.70 9.54
CA ILE A 126 27.57 0.48 9.60
C ILE A 126 27.95 1.40 8.44
N TYR A 127 27.00 1.66 7.56
CA TYR A 127 27.18 2.60 6.45
C TYR A 127 26.47 3.90 6.77
N ARG A 128 27.13 5.03 6.51
CA ARG A 128 26.60 6.36 6.81
C ARG A 128 26.77 7.26 5.59
N VAL A 129 25.71 7.96 5.21
CA VAL A 129 25.71 8.92 4.10
C VAL A 129 25.55 10.33 4.64
N THR A 130 26.32 11.24 4.07
CA THR A 130 26.27 12.68 4.38
C THR A 130 26.10 13.48 3.10
N GLN A 131 25.67 14.74 3.22
CA GLN A 131 25.86 15.70 2.14
C GLN A 131 27.35 15.99 2.00
N SER A 132 27.86 15.99 0.76
CA SER A 132 29.28 16.19 0.53
C SER A 132 29.75 17.56 1.00
N GLY A 133 30.90 17.57 1.69
CA GLY A 133 31.45 18.76 2.34
C GLY A 133 30.80 19.12 3.67
N SER A 134 29.79 18.37 4.12
CA SER A 134 29.16 18.46 5.44
C SER A 134 29.51 17.23 6.29
N ASN A 135 29.41 17.37 7.61
CA ASN A 135 29.48 16.24 8.55
C ASN A 135 28.08 15.73 8.95
N GLU A 136 27.02 16.38 8.49
CA GLU A 136 25.64 16.03 8.78
C GLU A 136 25.27 14.66 8.20
N THR A 137 24.84 13.75 9.08
CA THR A 137 24.33 12.43 8.67
C THR A 137 22.95 12.59 8.07
N LEU A 138 22.81 12.19 6.81
CA LEU A 138 21.54 12.15 6.11
C LEU A 138 20.80 10.81 6.33
N CYS A 139 21.55 9.71 6.41
CA CYS A 139 21.02 8.40 6.76
C CYS A 139 22.16 7.46 7.19
N GLU A 140 21.81 6.44 7.97
CA GLU A 140 22.72 5.39 8.41
C GLU A 140 22.01 4.04 8.31
N TYR A 141 22.75 2.97 8.05
CA TYR A 141 22.22 1.61 8.00
C TYR A 141 23.19 0.61 8.62
N GLU A 142 22.69 -0.23 9.53
CA GLU A 142 23.44 -1.35 10.11
C GLU A 142 23.20 -2.64 9.33
N PHE A 143 24.25 -3.15 8.68
CA PHE A 143 24.26 -4.43 8.00
C PHE A 143 25.03 -5.47 8.81
N THR A 144 24.30 -6.37 9.46
CA THR A 144 24.87 -7.39 10.35
C THR A 144 25.30 -8.65 9.60
N ALA A 145 26.16 -9.46 10.24
CA ALA A 145 26.53 -10.77 9.71
C ALA A 145 25.33 -11.73 9.58
N GLU A 146 24.28 -11.55 10.38
CA GLU A 146 23.05 -12.34 10.27
C GLU A 146 22.27 -11.97 9.00
N MET A 147 22.12 -10.67 8.73
CA MET A 147 21.48 -10.18 7.49
C MET A 147 22.22 -10.67 6.25
N ALA A 148 23.54 -10.82 6.33
CA ALA A 148 24.36 -11.28 5.22
C ALA A 148 24.15 -12.76 4.85
N LYS A 149 23.40 -13.55 5.64
CA LYS A 149 23.14 -14.97 5.34
C LYS A 149 22.11 -15.20 4.24
N THR A 150 21.30 -14.21 3.93
CA THR A 150 20.23 -14.30 2.92
C THR A 150 20.24 -13.10 2.00
N PHE A 151 19.73 -13.27 0.78
CA PHE A 151 19.53 -12.15 -0.17
C PHE A 151 18.21 -11.40 0.06
N HIS A 152 17.46 -11.76 1.10
CA HIS A 152 16.16 -11.19 1.46
C HIS A 152 16.11 -10.96 2.96
N ARG A 153 15.25 -10.02 3.38
CA ARG A 153 14.88 -9.84 4.78
C ARG A 153 13.65 -10.69 5.07
N ALA A 154 13.68 -11.41 6.18
CA ALA A 154 12.56 -12.21 6.62
C ALA A 154 11.81 -11.48 7.75
N ILE A 155 10.51 -11.26 7.55
CA ILE A 155 9.60 -10.77 8.59
C ILE A 155 8.76 -11.96 9.02
N ARG A 156 8.79 -12.26 10.33
CA ARG A 156 7.96 -13.34 10.89
C ARG A 156 6.56 -12.80 11.11
N LEU A 157 5.58 -13.45 10.48
CA LEU A 157 4.18 -13.09 10.65
C LEU A 157 3.68 -13.46 12.05
N ASN A 158 2.67 -12.72 12.51
CA ASN A 158 2.02 -12.95 13.79
C ASN A 158 1.37 -14.33 13.79
N ALA A 159 1.63 -15.11 14.85
CA ALA A 159 1.08 -16.44 15.02
C ALA A 159 -0.35 -16.44 15.57
N THR A 160 -0.77 -15.34 16.20
CA THR A 160 -2.12 -15.20 16.76
C THR A 160 -3.11 -14.83 15.65
N VAL A 161 -3.96 -15.79 15.27
CA VAL A 161 -5.06 -15.60 14.32
C VAL A 161 -6.40 -15.96 14.98
N PRO A 162 -7.55 -15.44 14.52
CA PRO A 162 -8.84 -15.68 15.16
C PRO A 162 -9.25 -17.16 15.25
N ASN A 163 -8.81 -17.99 14.29
CA ASN A 163 -9.06 -19.42 14.30
C ASN A 163 -7.79 -20.19 13.92
N ALA A 164 -7.09 -20.71 14.94
CA ALA A 164 -5.83 -21.44 14.77
C ALA A 164 -5.98 -22.81 14.06
N ALA A 165 -7.21 -23.31 13.85
CA ALA A 165 -7.44 -24.52 13.06
C ALA A 165 -7.41 -24.27 11.54
N LEU A 166 -7.42 -23.01 11.11
CA LEU A 166 -7.34 -22.62 9.70
C LEU A 166 -5.93 -22.17 9.33
N VAL A 167 -5.57 -22.34 8.06
CA VAL A 167 -4.35 -21.77 7.49
C VAL A 167 -4.66 -20.37 6.98
N TYR A 168 -3.89 -19.37 7.42
CA TYR A 168 -3.98 -17.99 6.96
C TYR A 168 -2.78 -17.65 6.08
N GLU A 169 -3.03 -17.49 4.79
CA GLU A 169 -2.00 -17.23 3.79
C GLU A 169 -1.76 -15.72 3.65
N ALA A 170 -0.48 -15.33 3.61
CA ALA A 170 -0.08 -14.00 3.19
C ALA A 170 -0.48 -13.77 1.74
N ASN A 171 -1.01 -12.58 1.44
CA ASN A 171 -1.54 -12.24 0.13
C ASN A 171 -1.08 -10.84 -0.27
N ASP A 172 -1.99 -9.95 -0.65
CA ASP A 172 -1.64 -8.59 -1.07
C ASP A 172 -1.04 -7.77 0.08
N ALA A 173 -0.12 -6.87 -0.25
CA ALA A 173 0.45 -5.92 0.70
C ALA A 173 0.53 -4.52 0.09
N GLN A 174 0.48 -3.50 0.95
CA GLN A 174 0.88 -2.13 0.63
C GLN A 174 1.90 -1.65 1.66
N VAL A 175 2.50 -0.50 1.38
CA VAL A 175 3.52 0.09 2.23
C VAL A 175 3.20 1.56 2.50
N GLY A 176 3.56 2.03 3.68
CA GLY A 176 3.40 3.42 4.09
C GLY A 176 4.19 3.67 5.36
N ASP A 177 4.69 4.89 5.52
CA ASP A 177 5.31 5.35 6.76
C ASP A 177 4.18 5.70 7.73
N VAL A 178 3.91 4.85 8.71
CA VAL A 178 2.73 5.00 9.58
C VAL A 178 3.02 5.73 10.89
N ASP A 179 4.29 5.95 11.22
CA ASP A 179 4.69 6.64 12.45
C ASP A 179 5.53 7.91 12.24
N GLY A 180 5.92 8.20 11.00
CA GLY A 180 6.58 9.41 10.54
C GLY A 180 8.10 9.37 10.66
N ASP A 181 8.71 8.18 10.72
CA ASP A 181 10.16 8.00 10.89
C ASP A 181 10.95 7.99 9.55
N GLY A 182 10.25 8.02 8.42
CA GLY A 182 10.81 7.99 7.06
C GLY A 182 11.02 6.57 6.51
N GLU A 183 10.83 5.55 7.33
CA GLU A 183 10.84 4.14 6.94
C GLU A 183 9.40 3.68 6.66
N MET A 184 9.25 2.69 5.78
CA MET A 184 7.93 2.19 5.42
C MET A 184 7.62 0.91 6.19
N GLU A 185 6.43 0.86 6.77
CA GLU A 185 5.82 -0.36 7.28
C GLU A 185 5.14 -1.15 6.15
N ILE A 186 4.95 -2.45 6.39
CA ILE A 186 4.18 -3.33 5.51
C ILE A 186 2.80 -3.52 6.12
N ILE A 187 1.76 -3.15 5.37
CA ILE A 187 0.36 -3.47 5.66
C ILE A 187 -0.04 -4.68 4.80
N LEU A 188 -0.16 -5.83 5.46
CA LEU A 188 -0.34 -7.14 4.84
C LEU A 188 -1.79 -7.63 4.97
N LYS A 189 -2.38 -8.06 3.86
CA LYS A 189 -3.59 -8.87 3.86
C LYS A 189 -3.25 -10.34 4.06
N ARG A 190 -3.92 -10.97 5.02
CA ARG A 190 -3.92 -12.43 5.18
C ARG A 190 -5.33 -12.97 5.09
N GLN A 191 -5.49 -14.09 4.40
CA GLN A 191 -6.80 -14.69 4.18
C GLN A 191 -6.80 -16.20 4.39
N PRO A 192 -7.89 -16.76 4.96
CA PRO A 192 -8.02 -18.21 5.14
C PRO A 192 -8.54 -18.95 3.90
N TYR A 193 -9.14 -18.22 2.95
CA TYR A 193 -9.62 -18.75 1.67
C TYR A 193 -9.89 -17.62 0.67
N ASP A 194 -10.02 -17.97 -0.61
CA ASP A 194 -10.43 -17.04 -1.66
C ASP A 194 -11.86 -17.33 -2.14
N GLY A 195 -12.85 -16.68 -1.52
CA GLY A 195 -14.27 -16.87 -1.82
C GLY A 195 -14.67 -16.38 -3.21
N ALA A 196 -13.86 -15.54 -3.85
CA ALA A 196 -14.09 -15.10 -5.22
C ALA A 196 -13.76 -16.20 -6.22
N ASN A 197 -12.72 -17.00 -5.99
CA ASN A 197 -12.29 -18.05 -6.92
C ASN A 197 -12.79 -19.46 -6.53
N GLN A 198 -13.07 -19.69 -5.24
CA GLN A 198 -13.47 -21.00 -4.73
C GLN A 198 -14.98 -21.16 -4.52
N GLY A 199 -15.71 -20.04 -4.38
CA GLY A 199 -17.13 -20.04 -4.08
C GLY A 199 -17.49 -20.65 -2.72
N GLY A 200 -18.79 -20.85 -2.53
CA GLY A 200 -19.39 -21.39 -1.31
C GLY A 200 -19.23 -20.52 -0.05
N TRP A 201 -19.76 -21.02 1.05
CA TRP A 201 -19.50 -20.48 2.39
C TRP A 201 -18.34 -21.24 3.05
N ARG A 202 -17.48 -20.51 3.78
CA ARG A 202 -16.31 -21.04 4.49
C ARG A 202 -16.08 -20.29 5.80
N GLU A 203 -15.46 -20.98 6.75
CA GLU A 203 -15.03 -20.42 8.03
C GLU A 203 -13.80 -19.52 7.90
N GLY A 204 -13.60 -18.66 8.91
CA GLY A 204 -12.49 -17.72 8.97
C GLY A 204 -12.77 -16.36 8.34
N THR A 205 -11.99 -15.36 8.74
CA THR A 205 -12.14 -13.96 8.36
C THR A 205 -10.85 -13.43 7.74
N THR A 206 -10.92 -12.43 6.86
CA THR A 206 -9.69 -11.77 6.37
C THR A 206 -9.07 -10.95 7.48
N LEU A 207 -7.74 -10.86 7.49
CA LEU A 207 -6.95 -10.04 8.41
C LEU A 207 -6.19 -8.98 7.64
N LEU A 208 -6.06 -7.79 8.22
CA LEU A 208 -5.02 -6.82 7.86
C LEU A 208 -4.05 -6.70 9.02
N GLU A 209 -2.75 -6.76 8.75
CA GLU A 209 -1.70 -6.72 9.76
C GLU A 209 -0.64 -5.69 9.38
N ALA A 210 -0.05 -5.02 10.36
CA ALA A 210 1.03 -4.07 10.13
C ALA A 210 2.34 -4.52 10.78
N TYR A 211 3.44 -4.39 10.03
CA TYR A 211 4.79 -4.77 10.48
C TYR A 211 5.81 -3.70 10.12
N LYS A 212 6.70 -3.37 11.06
CA LYS A 212 7.97 -2.73 10.73
C LYS A 212 8.90 -3.70 10.00
N LEU A 213 9.87 -3.15 9.26
CA LEU A 213 10.84 -3.98 8.52
C LEU A 213 11.68 -4.86 9.46
N ASP A 214 11.92 -4.45 10.71
CA ASP A 214 12.61 -5.26 11.74
C ASP A 214 11.80 -6.45 12.25
N GLY A 215 10.55 -6.60 11.82
CA GLY A 215 9.65 -7.66 12.22
C GLY A 215 8.79 -7.33 13.43
N THR A 216 8.86 -6.11 13.97
CA THR A 216 7.94 -5.64 15.00
C THR A 216 6.52 -5.67 14.45
N PHE A 217 5.67 -6.47 15.08
CA PHE A 217 4.23 -6.49 14.82
C PHE A 217 3.57 -5.30 15.50
N LEU A 218 2.81 -4.50 14.76
CA LEU A 218 2.14 -3.31 15.27
C LEU A 218 0.70 -3.62 15.68
N TRP A 219 -0.11 -4.13 14.75
CA TRP A 219 -1.53 -4.42 14.99
C TRP A 219 -2.10 -5.41 13.98
N GLN A 220 -3.28 -5.96 14.32
CA GLN A 220 -4.09 -6.80 13.46
C GLN A 220 -5.54 -6.31 13.52
N ILE A 221 -6.13 -6.09 12.34
CA ILE A 221 -7.56 -5.87 12.15
C ILE A 221 -8.16 -7.18 11.66
N ASP A 222 -9.17 -7.68 12.35
CA ASP A 222 -10.01 -8.78 11.91
C ASP A 222 -11.21 -8.20 11.18
N MET A 223 -11.34 -8.46 9.88
CA MET A 223 -12.40 -7.89 9.04
C MET A 223 -13.80 -8.35 9.47
N GLY A 224 -13.90 -9.41 10.25
CA GLY A 224 -15.16 -9.94 10.77
C GLY A 224 -15.95 -10.76 9.75
N VAL A 225 -17.01 -11.38 10.21
CA VAL A 225 -17.79 -12.36 9.42
C VAL A 225 -18.55 -11.74 8.24
N ASN A 226 -18.85 -10.45 8.30
CA ASN A 226 -19.68 -9.77 7.30
C ASN A 226 -18.87 -9.16 6.14
N ILE A 227 -17.54 -9.29 6.17
CA ILE A 227 -16.68 -9.03 5.02
C ILE A 227 -16.18 -10.38 4.50
N ARG A 228 -16.67 -10.79 3.33
CA ARG A 228 -16.29 -12.08 2.75
C ARG A 228 -14.80 -12.09 2.41
N SER A 229 -14.13 -13.22 2.67
CA SER A 229 -12.73 -13.37 2.26
C SER A 229 -12.60 -13.63 0.76
N GLY A 230 -11.65 -12.97 0.10
CA GLY A 230 -11.25 -13.25 -1.27
C GLY A 230 -10.74 -12.05 -2.06
N SER A 231 -10.26 -12.33 -3.27
CA SER A 231 -9.54 -11.38 -4.14
C SER A 231 -10.34 -10.15 -4.60
N HIS A 232 -11.67 -10.17 -4.47
CA HIS A 232 -12.55 -9.07 -4.90
C HIS A 232 -13.33 -8.40 -3.75
N TYR A 233 -12.98 -8.69 -2.49
CA TYR A 233 -13.74 -8.19 -1.34
C TYR A 233 -12.95 -7.16 -0.53
N THR A 234 -11.84 -7.59 0.07
CA THR A 234 -11.01 -6.71 0.89
C THR A 234 -9.96 -6.03 0.03
N SER A 235 -10.29 -4.82 -0.40
CA SER A 235 -9.35 -3.81 -0.89
C SER A 235 -9.12 -2.76 0.20
N PHE A 236 -7.90 -2.26 0.28
CA PHE A 236 -7.48 -1.25 1.24
C PHE A 236 -6.55 -0.25 0.55
N VAL A 237 -6.38 0.94 1.12
CA VAL A 237 -5.46 1.97 0.64
C VAL A 237 -4.66 2.48 1.82
N VAL A 238 -3.33 2.53 1.69
CA VAL A 238 -2.42 3.09 2.69
C VAL A 238 -1.88 4.41 2.17
N TYR A 239 -2.17 5.51 2.88
CA TYR A 239 -1.74 6.84 2.46
C TYR A 239 -1.85 7.85 3.61
N ASP A 240 -1.03 8.89 3.58
CA ASP A 240 -1.17 10.07 4.44
C ASP A 240 -2.27 10.97 3.88
N PHE A 241 -3.49 10.81 4.40
CA PHE A 241 -4.65 11.52 3.85
C PHE A 241 -4.82 12.92 4.42
N ASN A 242 -4.24 13.21 5.58
CA ASN A 242 -4.37 14.48 6.30
C ASN A 242 -3.09 15.36 6.22
N GLY A 243 -2.06 14.89 5.55
CA GLY A 243 -0.80 15.59 5.35
C GLY A 243 0.05 15.75 6.61
N ASP A 244 -0.17 14.93 7.65
CA ASP A 244 0.58 15.03 8.92
C ASP A 244 1.92 14.29 8.91
N GLY A 245 2.26 13.65 7.79
CA GLY A 245 3.48 12.87 7.60
C GLY A 245 3.35 11.41 8.01
N LYS A 246 2.16 10.94 8.40
CA LYS A 246 1.89 9.55 8.79
C LYS A 246 0.76 8.98 7.95
N CYS A 247 0.93 7.76 7.47
CA CYS A 247 -0.08 7.11 6.66
C CYS A 247 -1.22 6.55 7.52
N GLU A 248 -2.46 6.76 7.10
CA GLU A 248 -3.62 6.00 7.53
C GLU A 248 -3.90 4.80 6.61
N VAL A 249 -4.86 3.96 7.01
CA VAL A 249 -5.42 2.93 6.14
C VAL A 249 -6.92 3.15 5.96
N ALA A 250 -7.36 3.23 4.71
CA ALA A 250 -8.78 3.27 4.35
C ALA A 250 -9.25 1.91 3.83
N LEU A 251 -10.38 1.43 4.34
CA LEU A 251 -10.90 0.10 4.03
C LEU A 251 -12.41 0.01 4.21
N ARG A 252 -13.04 -0.93 3.48
CA ARG A 252 -14.44 -1.29 3.67
C ARG A 252 -14.59 -2.17 4.92
N THR A 253 -15.50 -1.81 5.81
CA THR A 253 -15.78 -2.53 7.07
C THR A 253 -17.28 -2.79 7.24
N SER A 254 -17.64 -3.60 8.22
CA SER A 254 -19.02 -3.96 8.53
C SER A 254 -19.14 -4.31 10.02
N GLU A 255 -20.36 -4.50 10.53
CA GLU A 255 -20.55 -5.19 11.82
C GLU A 255 -19.66 -6.44 11.91
N GLY A 256 -18.98 -6.62 13.04
CA GLY A 256 -18.02 -7.70 13.27
C GLY A 256 -16.57 -7.34 13.00
N THR A 257 -16.26 -6.28 12.24
CA THR A 257 -14.88 -5.80 12.08
C THR A 257 -14.33 -5.38 13.45
N ARG A 258 -13.17 -5.94 13.83
CA ARG A 258 -12.47 -5.66 15.09
C ARG A 258 -11.12 -5.01 14.79
N PHE A 259 -10.92 -3.82 15.32
CA PHE A 259 -9.76 -2.96 15.07
C PHE A 259 -8.55 -3.33 15.93
N GLY A 260 -7.40 -2.71 15.64
CA GLY A 260 -6.14 -2.96 16.34
C GLY A 260 -6.17 -2.63 17.84
N ASP A 261 -7.06 -1.73 18.27
CA ASP A 261 -7.31 -1.40 19.68
C ASP A 261 -8.34 -2.32 20.36
N GLY A 262 -8.83 -3.34 19.65
CA GLY A 262 -9.81 -4.31 20.14
C GLY A 262 -11.27 -3.85 20.05
N LYS A 263 -11.55 -2.61 19.65
CA LYS A 263 -12.94 -2.16 19.43
C LYS A 263 -13.55 -2.91 18.25
N GLN A 264 -14.84 -3.22 18.35
CA GLN A 264 -15.57 -3.95 17.33
C GLN A 264 -16.80 -3.18 16.88
N ILE A 265 -17.08 -3.20 15.59
CA ILE A 265 -18.33 -2.65 15.04
C ILE A 265 -19.48 -3.59 15.43
N THR A 266 -20.48 -3.05 16.11
CA THR A 266 -21.68 -3.77 16.56
C THR A 266 -22.94 -3.00 16.18
N ASP A 267 -24.09 -3.66 16.29
CA ASP A 267 -25.39 -3.02 16.20
C ASP A 267 -25.67 -2.11 17.42
N ALA A 268 -26.82 -1.43 17.42
CA ALA A 268 -27.22 -0.53 18.49
C ALA A 268 -27.38 -1.20 19.87
N SER A 269 -27.48 -2.54 19.93
CA SER A 269 -27.55 -3.31 21.17
C SER A 269 -26.18 -3.84 21.63
N GLY A 270 -25.12 -3.60 20.87
CA GLY A 270 -23.78 -4.10 21.14
C GLY A 270 -23.53 -5.51 20.62
N LYS A 271 -24.36 -6.04 19.71
CA LYS A 271 -24.24 -7.38 19.14
C LYS A 271 -23.68 -7.33 17.70
N VAL A 272 -22.96 -8.38 17.29
CA VAL A 272 -22.62 -8.63 15.88
C VAL A 272 -23.67 -9.55 15.27
N ASN A 273 -24.37 -9.09 14.24
CA ASN A 273 -25.27 -9.93 13.47
C ASN A 273 -24.50 -10.65 12.34
N ASP A 274 -24.91 -11.88 12.01
CA ASP A 274 -24.32 -12.65 10.91
C ASP A 274 -25.22 -12.55 9.68
N TYR A 275 -24.78 -11.77 8.69
CA TYR A 275 -25.50 -11.54 7.43
C TYR A 275 -25.06 -12.49 6.32
N ARG A 276 -24.21 -13.48 6.62
CA ARG A 276 -23.74 -14.45 5.64
C ARG A 276 -24.86 -15.39 5.24
N LEU A 277 -24.96 -15.66 3.94
CA LEU A 277 -25.82 -16.72 3.43
C LEU A 277 -25.12 -18.08 3.62
N THR A 278 -25.37 -18.71 4.76
CA THR A 278 -24.74 -19.97 5.15
C THR A 278 -25.49 -21.16 4.55
N ASP A 279 -24.92 -21.77 3.51
CA ASP A 279 -25.30 -23.10 3.05
C ASP A 279 -24.01 -23.90 2.83
N PRO A 280 -23.65 -24.80 3.78
CA PRO A 280 -22.44 -25.61 3.68
C PRO A 280 -22.41 -26.54 2.46
N ASN A 281 -23.57 -26.90 1.90
CA ASN A 281 -23.68 -27.72 0.69
C ASN A 281 -23.80 -26.86 -0.58
N GLY A 282 -23.95 -25.55 -0.41
CA GLY A 282 -24.07 -24.58 -1.47
C GLY A 282 -22.72 -24.35 -2.15
N LYS A 283 -22.64 -24.65 -3.45
CA LYS A 283 -21.41 -24.44 -4.25
C LYS A 283 -21.03 -22.97 -4.41
N GLY A 284 -21.97 -22.05 -4.15
CA GLY A 284 -21.80 -20.59 -4.12
C GLY A 284 -21.29 -19.99 -5.43
N TRP A 285 -21.20 -18.66 -5.45
CA TRP A 285 -20.66 -17.93 -6.59
C TRP A 285 -19.13 -17.89 -6.56
N TYR A 286 -18.51 -18.13 -7.72
CA TYR A 286 -17.11 -17.82 -8.00
C TYR A 286 -16.98 -17.15 -9.39
N SER A 287 -15.96 -16.31 -9.57
CA SER A 287 -15.79 -15.41 -10.70
C SER A 287 -15.66 -16.15 -12.04
N GLY A 288 -16.17 -15.53 -13.12
CA GLY A 288 -16.08 -16.07 -14.49
C GLY A 288 -16.97 -17.28 -14.81
N ARG A 289 -17.91 -17.64 -13.93
CA ARG A 289 -18.82 -18.80 -14.08
C ARG A 289 -20.26 -18.44 -13.74
N SER A 290 -21.21 -19.27 -14.16
CA SER A 290 -22.63 -19.07 -13.89
C SER A 290 -22.91 -19.03 -12.39
N LEU A 291 -23.78 -18.11 -11.96
CA LEU A 291 -24.31 -18.07 -10.61
C LEU A 291 -25.14 -19.35 -10.37
N TYR A 292 -24.66 -20.27 -9.53
CA TYR A 292 -25.37 -21.52 -9.19
C TYR A 292 -26.07 -21.47 -7.83
N SER A 293 -25.54 -20.70 -6.88
CA SER A 293 -26.18 -20.39 -5.59
C SER A 293 -25.62 -19.11 -4.99
N THR A 294 -26.31 -18.55 -3.99
CA THR A 294 -25.89 -17.35 -3.26
C THR A 294 -25.08 -17.67 -1.99
N ALA A 295 -24.69 -18.93 -1.79
CA ALA A 295 -23.98 -19.37 -0.60
C ALA A 295 -22.66 -18.62 -0.42
N GLY A 296 -22.41 -18.15 0.80
CA GLY A 296 -21.24 -17.35 1.19
C GLY A 296 -21.35 -15.85 0.91
N LEU A 297 -22.33 -15.40 0.13
CA LEU A 297 -22.53 -13.98 -0.15
C LEU A 297 -23.17 -13.25 1.04
N ILE A 298 -22.95 -11.94 1.11
CA ILE A 298 -23.55 -11.03 2.09
C ILE A 298 -24.25 -9.91 1.29
N PHE A 299 -25.58 -9.82 1.41
CA PHE A 299 -26.38 -8.79 0.73
C PHE A 299 -27.10 -7.84 1.68
N ASP A 300 -27.10 -8.16 2.97
CA ASP A 300 -27.80 -7.41 4.02
C ASP A 300 -26.81 -6.97 5.10
N GLY A 301 -27.28 -6.15 6.04
CA GLY A 301 -26.44 -5.56 7.09
C GLY A 301 -25.76 -4.25 6.67
N PRO A 302 -25.29 -3.44 7.62
CA PRO A 302 -24.66 -2.17 7.31
C PRO A 302 -23.24 -2.38 6.76
N GLU A 303 -22.80 -1.46 5.91
CA GLU A 303 -21.42 -1.41 5.44
C GLU A 303 -20.88 -0.01 5.60
N TYR A 304 -19.58 0.07 5.83
CA TYR A 304 -18.90 1.32 6.08
C TYR A 304 -17.62 1.42 5.25
N ILE A 305 -17.17 2.66 5.08
CA ILE A 305 -15.78 2.95 4.79
C ILE A 305 -15.19 3.50 6.09
N SER A 306 -14.21 2.79 6.64
CA SER A 306 -13.47 3.22 7.83
C SER A 306 -12.11 3.79 7.42
N VAL A 307 -11.64 4.77 8.19
CA VAL A 307 -10.25 5.22 8.23
C VAL A 307 -9.67 4.78 9.55
N VAL A 308 -8.52 4.11 9.51
CA VAL A 308 -7.81 3.65 10.71
C VAL A 308 -6.43 4.31 10.78
N ASN A 309 -6.01 4.59 12.01
CA ASN A 309 -4.68 5.11 12.30
C ASN A 309 -3.64 4.05 11.92
N GLY A 310 -2.67 4.40 11.07
CA GLY A 310 -1.72 3.41 10.53
C GLY A 310 -0.77 2.81 11.57
N ALA A 311 -0.44 3.52 12.66
CA ALA A 311 0.47 3.02 13.69
C ALA A 311 -0.22 2.06 14.68
N THR A 312 -1.53 2.21 14.90
CA THR A 312 -2.27 1.49 15.95
C THR A 312 -3.36 0.57 15.41
N GLY A 313 -3.79 0.74 14.16
CA GLY A 313 -4.93 0.03 13.58
C GLY A 313 -6.27 0.40 14.21
N ALA A 314 -6.32 1.46 15.03
CA ALA A 314 -7.55 1.95 15.67
C ALA A 314 -8.40 2.76 14.69
N GLU A 315 -9.72 2.60 14.75
CA GLU A 315 -10.66 3.40 13.95
C GLU A 315 -10.60 4.88 14.35
N ILE A 316 -10.34 5.74 13.37
CA ILE A 316 -10.41 7.20 13.51
C ILE A 316 -11.85 7.66 13.25
N SER A 317 -12.40 7.21 12.11
CA SER A 317 -13.72 7.61 11.66
C SER A 317 -14.28 6.57 10.69
N ARG A 318 -15.61 6.55 10.55
CA ARG A 318 -16.30 5.77 9.53
C ARG A 318 -17.52 6.50 9.02
N THR A 319 -17.89 6.18 7.79
CA THR A 319 -19.15 6.60 7.17
C THR A 319 -19.82 5.42 6.49
N ASN A 320 -21.10 5.54 6.16
CA ASN A 320 -21.80 4.52 5.40
C ASN A 320 -21.12 4.30 4.04
N ASN A 321 -20.95 3.03 3.67
CA ASN A 321 -20.54 2.68 2.32
C ASN A 321 -21.66 3.04 1.33
N ILE A 322 -21.31 3.12 0.05
CA ILE A 322 -22.31 3.29 -1.00
C ILE A 322 -23.37 2.18 -0.92
N PRO A 323 -24.64 2.49 -1.26
CA PRO A 323 -25.69 1.49 -1.28
C PRO A 323 -25.32 0.31 -2.18
N ARG A 324 -25.60 -0.92 -1.72
CA ARG A 324 -25.43 -2.11 -2.55
C ARG A 324 -26.31 -2.00 -3.81
N GLY A 325 -25.74 -2.31 -4.96
CA GLY A 325 -26.49 -2.44 -6.21
C GLY A 325 -27.39 -3.67 -6.24
N GLY A 326 -28.40 -3.62 -7.11
CA GLY A 326 -29.39 -4.68 -7.31
C GLY A 326 -30.60 -4.59 -6.38
N THR A 327 -31.76 -5.07 -6.86
CA THR A 327 -33.02 -5.12 -6.09
C THR A 327 -33.66 -6.50 -6.18
N GLY A 328 -34.59 -6.79 -5.27
CA GLY A 328 -35.34 -8.05 -5.26
C GLY A 328 -34.72 -9.12 -4.37
N THR A 329 -34.90 -10.38 -4.75
CA THR A 329 -34.38 -11.55 -4.04
C THR A 329 -32.86 -11.57 -4.01
N ASN A 330 -32.26 -12.34 -3.08
CA ASN A 330 -30.80 -12.55 -3.04
C ASN A 330 -30.24 -13.05 -4.37
N TRP A 331 -31.01 -13.87 -5.10
CA TRP A 331 -30.62 -14.34 -6.42
C TRP A 331 -30.58 -13.20 -7.45
N GLU A 332 -31.60 -12.34 -7.49
CA GLU A 332 -31.64 -11.19 -8.40
C GLU A 332 -30.53 -10.18 -8.08
N ARG A 333 -30.26 -9.91 -6.80
CA ARG A 333 -29.12 -9.08 -6.36
C ARG A 333 -27.77 -9.68 -6.77
N ALA A 334 -27.59 -10.99 -6.59
CA ALA A 334 -26.39 -11.69 -7.04
C ALA A 334 -26.24 -11.65 -8.56
N LYS A 335 -27.33 -11.82 -9.30
CA LYS A 335 -27.35 -11.75 -10.77
C LYS A 335 -26.99 -10.35 -11.28
N TYR A 336 -27.52 -9.29 -10.65
CA TYR A 336 -27.15 -7.91 -10.97
C TYR A 336 -25.63 -7.72 -10.94
N TRP A 337 -24.98 -8.15 -9.85
CA TRP A 337 -23.52 -8.04 -9.72
C TRP A 337 -22.78 -8.98 -10.68
N HIS A 338 -23.31 -10.18 -10.92
CA HIS A 338 -22.75 -11.07 -11.93
C HIS A 338 -22.79 -10.46 -13.34
N GLU A 339 -23.83 -9.72 -13.72
CA GLU A 339 -23.91 -9.07 -15.02
C GLU A 339 -23.04 -7.80 -15.08
N TYR A 340 -23.02 -7.02 -13.99
CA TYR A 340 -22.20 -5.82 -13.86
C TYR A 340 -20.69 -6.14 -13.96
N TRP A 341 -20.25 -7.24 -13.33
CA TRP A 341 -18.83 -7.64 -13.30
C TRP A 341 -18.47 -8.76 -14.29
N GLY A 342 -19.43 -9.54 -14.77
CA GLY A 342 -19.23 -10.83 -15.45
C GLY A 342 -19.36 -10.85 -16.97
N MET A 343 -19.35 -9.69 -17.64
CA MET A 343 -19.07 -9.60 -19.09
C MET A 343 -17.61 -9.24 -19.42
N ILE A 344 -16.67 -9.45 -18.50
CA ILE A 344 -15.24 -9.21 -18.78
C ILE A 344 -14.57 -10.54 -19.17
N THR A 345 -14.76 -10.93 -20.42
CA THR A 345 -13.94 -11.94 -21.08
C THR A 345 -12.64 -11.30 -21.55
N ALA A 346 -11.51 -11.70 -20.95
CA ALA A 346 -10.13 -11.51 -21.43
C ALA A 346 -9.69 -10.07 -21.79
N THR A 347 -8.55 -9.66 -21.24
CA THR A 347 -7.88 -8.36 -21.47
C THR A 347 -8.67 -7.13 -21.02
N GLU A 348 -8.79 -6.95 -19.69
CA GLU A 348 -8.67 -5.65 -19.01
C GLU A 348 -8.66 -5.91 -17.50
N TRP A 349 -7.46 -6.10 -16.96
CA TRP A 349 -7.17 -6.28 -15.54
C TRP A 349 -7.27 -4.95 -14.79
N ILE A 350 -8.37 -4.23 -14.93
CA ILE A 350 -8.59 -2.92 -14.31
C ILE A 350 -10.09 -2.71 -14.09
N VAL A 351 -10.66 -3.31 -13.05
CA VAL A 351 -11.93 -2.82 -12.50
C VAL A 351 -11.86 -2.55 -10.98
N SER A 352 -10.66 -2.73 -10.38
CA SER A 352 -10.33 -2.26 -9.02
C SER A 352 -9.51 -0.97 -8.98
N LEU A 353 -8.95 -0.45 -10.09
CA LEU A 353 -8.55 0.98 -10.08
C LEU A 353 -9.75 1.91 -9.90
N SER A 354 -10.97 1.36 -10.05
CA SER A 354 -12.14 2.04 -10.57
C SER A 354 -13.47 1.69 -9.86
N GLU A 355 -13.44 1.15 -8.64
CA GLU A 355 -14.26 1.82 -7.62
C GLU A 355 -13.47 2.96 -6.94
N TRP A 356 -12.46 3.42 -7.71
CA TRP A 356 -12.14 4.80 -8.10
C TRP A 356 -11.70 5.74 -6.98
N LEU A 357 -11.25 6.90 -7.44
CA LEU A 357 -11.46 8.23 -6.85
C LEU A 357 -12.64 8.46 -5.89
N ILE A 358 -13.57 7.52 -5.69
CA ILE A 358 -14.49 7.51 -4.54
C ILE A 358 -13.72 7.78 -3.24
N TRP A 359 -12.42 7.41 -3.15
CA TRP A 359 -11.55 7.91 -2.08
C TRP A 359 -10.79 9.21 -2.39
N MET A 360 -10.05 9.31 -3.50
CA MET A 360 -9.22 10.51 -3.78
C MET A 360 -10.02 11.83 -3.79
N GLY A 361 -11.34 11.79 -4.04
CA GLY A 361 -12.23 12.96 -4.10
C GLY A 361 -13.01 13.31 -2.80
N TYR A 362 -13.10 12.43 -1.79
CA TYR A 362 -13.89 12.75 -0.58
C TYR A 362 -13.07 13.45 0.51
N LEU A 363 -11.78 13.18 0.66
CA LEU A 363 -10.99 13.86 1.70
C LEU A 363 -10.51 15.27 1.31
N ALA A 364 -10.42 15.57 0.00
CA ALA A 364 -10.40 16.96 -0.46
C ALA A 364 -11.65 17.76 0.00
N MET A 365 -12.79 17.11 0.29
CA MET A 365 -13.99 17.75 0.83
C MET A 365 -13.99 17.89 2.38
N ALA A 366 -13.22 17.09 3.13
CA ALA A 366 -13.06 17.27 4.59
C ALA A 366 -12.19 18.51 4.93
N TYR A 367 -11.28 18.89 4.02
CA TYR A 367 -10.47 20.10 4.10
C TYR A 367 -11.24 21.43 4.00
N GLY A 368 -12.56 21.43 3.81
CA GLY A 368 -13.37 22.66 3.69
C GLY A 368 -14.31 23.00 4.85
N ARG A 369 -14.50 22.14 5.85
CA ARG A 369 -15.45 22.38 6.95
C ARG A 369 -14.98 21.82 8.30
N LEU A 370 -13.87 22.34 8.79
CA LEU A 370 -13.60 22.42 10.22
C LEU A 370 -13.16 23.86 10.55
N THR A 371 -14.08 24.81 10.39
CA THR A 371 -13.98 26.08 11.12
C THR A 371 -14.54 25.87 12.53
N PRO A 372 -13.83 26.31 13.58
CA PRO A 372 -14.28 26.14 14.95
C PRO A 372 -15.52 27.02 15.21
N ALA A 373 -16.48 26.48 15.94
CA ALA A 373 -17.47 27.24 16.70
C ALA A 373 -17.23 26.98 18.19
#